data_AF-A0A016U748-F1
#
_entry.id   AF-A0A016U748-F1
#
_cell.length_a   1.000
_cell.length_b   1.000
_cell.length_c   1.000
_cell.angle_alpha   90.00
_cell.angle_beta   90.00
_cell.angle_gamma   90.00
#
_symmetry.space_group_name_H-M   'P 1'
#
loop_
_entity.id
_entity.type
_entity.pdbx_description
1 polymer ?
#
loop_
_entity_poly.entity_id
_entity_poly.type
_entity_poly.pdbx_seq_one_letter_code
_entity_poly.pdbx_strand_id
1 'polypeptide(L)'
;MADSHKIHLLIFPFILIPPKSRHPFAQSPYIFRTWIEHLWFKHYSRSKGWADDSSAFEHVFMGEEKKREVSGFHNWVRFYLLERNPAEELNYMGFIEERGNVIVSLRFKWQRLLKRVGSFMIGTSPEFEMALYTLCFLARRGREKCTVEIDGCLVIITSYDMVQDGEIYIGTAYPKAGKITNTCGDFYKRGF
;
A
#
# COMPACT_ATOMS: atom_id res chain seq x y z
N MET A 1 -17.59 18.87 -2.52
CA MET A 1 -16.55 19.83 -2.09
C MET A 1 -15.42 18.99 -1.51
N ALA A 2 -14.35 18.76 -2.28
CA ALA A 2 -13.23 17.95 -1.82
C ALA A 2 -12.44 18.75 -0.78
N ASP A 3 -12.32 18.18 0.42
CA ASP A 3 -11.64 18.78 1.57
C ASP A 3 -10.17 19.07 1.24
N SER A 4 -9.76 20.34 1.39
CA SER A 4 -8.42 20.84 1.06
C SER A 4 -7.31 20.16 1.89
N HIS A 5 -7.66 19.53 3.01
CA HIS A 5 -6.75 18.71 3.80
C HIS A 5 -6.35 17.39 3.08
N LYS A 6 -7.21 16.85 2.20
CA LYS A 6 -6.97 15.57 1.49
C LYS A 6 -5.92 15.71 0.37
N ILE A 7 -5.80 16.89 -0.21
CA ILE A 7 -4.82 17.17 -1.27
C ILE A 7 -3.42 17.40 -0.66
N HIS A 8 -3.34 17.90 0.58
CA HIS A 8 -2.07 18.19 1.24
C HIS A 8 -1.19 16.94 1.45
N LEU A 9 -1.76 15.77 1.74
CA LEU A 9 -1.00 14.51 1.92
C LEU A 9 -0.41 13.96 0.62
N LEU A 10 -1.08 14.12 -0.52
CA LEU A 10 -0.51 13.79 -1.83
C LEU A 10 0.50 14.83 -2.33
N ILE A 11 0.50 16.03 -1.73
CA ILE A 11 1.51 17.07 -1.94
C ILE A 11 2.68 16.91 -0.95
N PHE A 12 2.56 16.19 0.16
CA PHE A 12 3.68 16.00 1.10
C PHE A 12 4.94 15.37 0.47
N PRO A 13 4.88 14.51 -0.56
CA PRO A 13 6.05 14.11 -1.34
C PRO A 13 6.75 15.28 -2.05
N PHE A 14 6.05 16.37 -2.41
CA PHE A 14 6.68 17.61 -2.88
C PHE A 14 7.47 18.33 -1.78
N ILE A 15 7.09 18.17 -0.50
CA ILE A 15 7.69 18.89 0.63
C ILE A 15 8.91 18.14 1.18
N LEU A 16 8.90 16.80 1.17
CA LEU A 16 10.01 15.98 1.66
C LEU A 16 11.18 15.87 0.67
N ILE A 17 10.97 16.27 -0.58
CA ILE A 17 12.04 16.36 -1.59
C ILE A 17 12.66 17.76 -1.49
N PRO A 18 13.94 17.89 -1.11
CA PRO A 18 14.54 19.19 -0.86
C PRO A 18 14.42 20.12 -2.09
N PRO A 19 14.10 21.42 -1.91
CA PRO A 19 13.90 22.37 -3.01
C PRO A 19 15.12 22.51 -3.95
N LYS A 20 16.32 22.17 -3.44
CA LYS A 20 17.57 22.20 -4.21
C LYS A 20 17.75 21.00 -5.16
N SER A 21 16.92 19.97 -5.04
CA SER A 21 16.88 18.82 -5.95
C SER A 21 15.46 18.68 -6.48
N ARG A 22 15.12 19.35 -7.59
CA ARG A 22 13.87 19.07 -8.31
C ARG A 22 13.90 17.62 -8.78
N HIS A 23 13.32 16.73 -8.00
CA HIS A 23 13.26 15.31 -8.35
C HIS A 23 12.53 15.16 -9.68
N PRO A 24 12.99 14.31 -10.61
CA PRO A 24 12.41 14.21 -11.96
C PRO A 24 10.90 13.95 -11.95
N PHE A 25 10.39 13.27 -10.91
CA PHE A 25 8.98 12.95 -10.70
C PHE A 25 8.12 14.08 -10.12
N ALA A 26 8.70 15.16 -9.59
CA ALA A 26 7.97 16.22 -8.88
C ALA A 26 8.34 17.63 -9.37
N GLN A 27 8.68 17.76 -10.67
CA GLN A 27 9.08 19.04 -11.25
C GLN A 27 7.92 20.05 -11.35
N SER A 28 6.69 19.55 -11.53
CA SER A 28 5.46 20.32 -11.53
C SER A 28 4.29 19.44 -11.10
N PRO A 29 3.15 20.01 -10.67
CA PRO A 29 1.94 19.23 -10.38
C PRO A 29 1.50 18.35 -11.54
N TYR A 30 1.67 18.82 -12.78
CA TYR A 30 1.36 18.06 -13.99
C TYR A 30 2.27 16.83 -14.11
N ILE A 31 3.60 17.01 -14.03
CA ILE A 31 4.56 15.91 -14.13
C ILE A 31 4.33 14.89 -13.01
N PHE A 32 4.10 15.36 -11.79
CA PHE A 32 3.80 14.48 -10.65
C PHE A 32 2.55 13.65 -10.88
N ARG A 33 1.46 14.27 -11.34
CA ARG A 33 0.23 13.56 -11.67
C ARG A 33 0.46 12.50 -12.74
N THR A 34 1.18 12.82 -13.82
CA THR A 34 1.52 11.86 -14.87
C THR A 34 2.28 10.65 -14.33
N TRP A 35 3.22 10.86 -13.40
CA TRP A 35 3.97 9.77 -12.78
C TRP A 35 3.13 8.93 -11.82
N ILE A 36 2.23 9.55 -11.04
CA ILE A 36 1.29 8.81 -10.20
C ILE A 36 0.34 7.97 -11.07
N GLU A 37 -0.19 8.54 -12.16
CA GLU A 37 -1.01 7.84 -13.14
C GLU A 37 -0.27 6.65 -13.75
N HIS A 38 0.98 6.86 -14.17
CA HIS A 38 1.82 5.80 -14.71
C HIS A 38 2.09 4.67 -13.70
N LEU A 39 2.50 5.01 -12.47
CA LEU A 39 2.91 4.02 -11.48
C LEU A 39 1.74 3.21 -10.92
N TRP A 40 0.59 3.86 -10.69
CA TRP A 40 -0.53 3.25 -9.98
C TRP A 40 -1.64 2.74 -10.87
N PHE A 41 -1.94 3.45 -11.96
CA PHE A 41 -3.19 3.28 -12.69
C PHE A 41 -3.01 2.82 -14.14
N LYS A 42 -1.81 2.93 -14.72
CA LYS A 42 -1.54 2.35 -16.03
C LYS A 42 -1.54 0.82 -15.91
N HIS A 43 -2.29 0.17 -16.80
CA HIS A 43 -2.33 -1.28 -16.89
C HIS A 43 -1.03 -1.84 -17.48
N TYR A 44 -0.69 -3.05 -17.08
CA TYR A 44 0.38 -3.89 -17.60
C TYR A 44 0.02 -5.36 -17.39
N SER A 45 0.80 -6.25 -17.99
CA SER A 45 0.49 -7.68 -18.01
C SER A 45 1.14 -8.40 -16.83
N ARG A 46 0.32 -8.94 -15.92
CA ARG A 46 0.76 -9.78 -14.78
C ARG A 46 0.60 -11.26 -15.05
N SER A 47 -0.32 -11.63 -15.93
CA SER A 47 -0.62 -13.02 -16.29
C SER A 47 -0.09 -13.35 -17.69
N LYS A 48 0.51 -14.53 -17.86
CA LYS A 48 0.94 -14.99 -19.19
C LYS A 48 -0.28 -15.11 -20.11
N GLY A 49 -0.25 -14.40 -21.23
CA GLY A 49 -1.26 -14.50 -22.29
C GLY A 49 -2.43 -13.51 -22.20
N TRP A 50 -2.43 -12.62 -21.21
CA TRP A 50 -3.42 -11.54 -21.10
C TRP A 50 -2.68 -10.21 -21.11
N ALA A 51 -2.88 -9.42 -22.17
CA ALA A 51 -2.29 -8.10 -22.27
C ALA A 51 -3.05 -7.11 -21.39
N ASP A 52 -2.32 -6.31 -20.61
CA ASP A 52 -2.85 -5.18 -19.82
C ASP A 52 -3.98 -5.58 -18.86
N ASP A 53 -3.79 -6.70 -18.15
CA ASP A 53 -4.80 -7.32 -17.29
C ASP A 53 -4.92 -6.70 -15.89
N SER A 54 -4.00 -5.82 -15.49
CA SER A 54 -3.99 -5.26 -14.13
C SER A 54 -3.15 -3.98 -14.00
N SER A 55 -3.43 -3.20 -12.95
CA SER A 55 -2.66 -2.06 -12.49
C SER A 55 -2.08 -2.29 -11.07
N ALA A 56 -1.16 -1.43 -10.63
CA ALA A 56 -0.64 -1.52 -9.27
C ALA A 56 -1.71 -1.21 -8.21
N PHE A 57 -2.62 -0.28 -8.52
CA PHE A 57 -3.73 0.06 -7.63
C PHE A 57 -4.65 -1.14 -7.41
N GLU A 58 -5.08 -1.80 -8.48
CA GLU A 58 -5.92 -3.00 -8.39
C GLU A 58 -5.22 -4.09 -7.59
N HIS A 59 -3.97 -4.39 -7.90
CA HIS A 59 -3.21 -5.39 -7.17
C HIS A 59 -3.09 -5.04 -5.68
N VAL A 60 -2.56 -3.87 -5.33
CA VAL A 60 -2.24 -3.51 -3.94
C VAL A 60 -3.49 -3.24 -3.11
N PHE A 61 -4.43 -2.44 -3.61
CA PHE A 61 -5.58 -1.98 -2.85
C PHE A 61 -6.81 -2.87 -3.00
N MET A 62 -7.10 -3.34 -4.22
CA MET A 62 -8.34 -4.07 -4.50
C MET A 62 -8.22 -5.58 -4.30
N GLY A 63 -7.05 -6.14 -4.63
CA GLY A 63 -6.80 -7.57 -4.66
C GLY A 63 -7.13 -8.21 -6.00
N GLU A 64 -6.47 -9.34 -6.27
CA GLU A 64 -6.66 -10.14 -7.49
C GLU A 64 -6.65 -11.64 -7.15
N GLU A 65 -7.24 -12.46 -8.02
CA GLU A 65 -7.01 -13.90 -7.98
C GLU A 65 -5.70 -14.24 -8.68
N LYS A 66 -4.86 -15.07 -8.03
CA LYS A 66 -3.70 -15.68 -8.67
C LYS A 66 -3.51 -17.10 -8.18
N LYS A 67 -3.48 -18.06 -9.11
CA LYS A 67 -3.27 -19.49 -8.80
C LYS A 67 -4.24 -20.01 -7.73
N ARG A 68 -5.52 -19.61 -7.80
CA ARG A 68 -6.58 -19.98 -6.83
C ARG A 68 -6.32 -19.51 -5.38
N GLU A 69 -5.49 -18.50 -5.21
CA GLU A 69 -5.30 -17.78 -3.94
C GLU A 69 -5.50 -16.28 -4.18
N VAL A 70 -5.81 -15.54 -3.11
CA VAL A 70 -5.87 -14.07 -3.18
C VAL A 70 -4.45 -13.52 -3.22
N SER A 71 -4.13 -12.75 -4.25
CA SER A 71 -2.89 -12.01 -4.45
C SER A 71 -3.13 -10.52 -4.26
N GLY A 72 -2.12 -9.77 -3.81
CA GLY A 72 -2.31 -8.37 -3.46
C GLY A 72 -3.28 -8.18 -2.29
N PHE A 73 -4.20 -7.22 -2.33
CA PHE A 73 -5.20 -6.97 -1.27
C PHE A 73 -4.57 -6.65 0.10
N HIS A 74 -4.05 -5.42 0.22
CA HIS A 74 -3.31 -4.94 1.39
C HIS A 74 -3.90 -3.67 2.02
N ASN A 75 -5.13 -3.29 1.65
CA ASN A 75 -5.80 -2.11 2.19
C ASN A 75 -6.95 -2.46 3.15
N TRP A 76 -6.92 -1.87 4.34
CA TRP A 76 -7.87 -2.18 5.42
C TRP A 76 -9.26 -1.62 5.15
N VAL A 77 -9.37 -0.48 4.46
CA VAL A 77 -10.67 0.11 4.08
C VAL A 77 -11.39 -0.84 3.14
N ARG A 78 -10.68 -1.39 2.13
CA ARG A 78 -11.23 -2.42 1.24
C ARG A 78 -11.67 -3.66 2.01
N PHE A 79 -10.84 -4.13 2.95
CA PHE A 79 -11.18 -5.27 3.81
C PHE A 79 -12.49 -5.02 4.59
N TYR A 80 -12.59 -3.88 5.27
CA TYR A 80 -13.76 -3.48 6.04
C TYR A 80 -15.04 -3.39 5.19
N LEU A 81 -14.95 -2.80 4.00
CA LEU A 81 -16.11 -2.68 3.10
C LEU A 81 -16.59 -4.05 2.60
N LEU A 82 -15.66 -4.96 2.31
CA LEU A 82 -15.98 -6.32 1.89
C LEU A 82 -16.56 -7.16 3.04
N GLU A 83 -15.99 -7.05 4.25
CA GLU A 83 -16.50 -7.74 5.44
C GLU A 83 -17.94 -7.32 5.77
N ARG A 84 -18.26 -6.04 5.58
CA ARG A 84 -19.59 -5.49 5.86
C ARG A 84 -20.68 -5.91 4.89
N ASN A 85 -20.33 -6.46 3.73
CA ASN A 85 -21.29 -6.89 2.72
C ASN A 85 -21.23 -8.42 2.57
N PRO A 86 -22.20 -9.17 3.12
CA PRO A 86 -22.21 -10.63 3.02
C PRO A 86 -22.16 -11.18 1.58
N ALA A 87 -22.65 -10.42 0.60
CA ALA A 87 -22.62 -10.80 -0.81
C ALA A 87 -21.19 -10.85 -1.39
N GLU A 88 -20.22 -10.23 -0.72
CA GLU A 88 -18.82 -10.22 -1.15
C GLU A 88 -18.03 -11.44 -0.68
N GLU A 89 -18.61 -12.29 0.17
CA GLU A 89 -18.01 -13.54 0.65
C GLU A 89 -16.61 -13.36 1.29
N LEU A 90 -16.38 -12.26 2.03
CA LEU A 90 -15.18 -12.12 2.84
C LEU A 90 -15.36 -12.82 4.19
N ASN A 91 -14.40 -13.68 4.54
CA ASN A 91 -14.41 -14.45 5.78
C ASN A 91 -13.07 -14.29 6.50
N TYR A 92 -13.06 -13.50 7.56
CA TYR A 92 -11.93 -13.35 8.47
C TYR A 92 -11.65 -14.66 9.23
N MET A 93 -10.40 -15.13 9.18
CA MET A 93 -9.99 -16.41 9.77
C MET A 93 -9.03 -16.27 10.96
N GLY A 94 -8.82 -15.05 11.46
CA GLY A 94 -7.94 -14.78 12.60
C GLY A 94 -6.69 -13.95 12.25
N PHE A 95 -6.18 -13.24 13.25
CA PHE A 95 -4.93 -12.48 13.15
C PHE A 95 -3.73 -13.40 13.40
N ILE A 96 -2.60 -13.02 12.81
CA ILE A 96 -1.30 -13.69 12.89
C ILE A 96 -0.36 -12.83 13.75
N GLU A 97 -0.36 -11.52 13.52
CA GLU A 97 0.51 -10.57 14.21
C GLU A 97 -0.17 -9.20 14.26
N GLU A 98 -0.04 -8.48 15.37
CA GLU A 98 -0.57 -7.13 15.54
C GLU A 98 0.44 -6.27 16.33
N ARG A 99 0.54 -4.97 15.98
CA ARG A 99 1.40 -4.00 16.67
C ARG A 99 0.68 -2.68 16.86
N GLY A 100 0.38 -2.33 18.11
CA GLY A 100 0.00 -0.98 18.53
C GLY A 100 -1.22 -0.36 17.86
N ASN A 101 -2.16 -1.18 17.34
CA ASN A 101 -3.27 -0.75 16.48
C ASN A 101 -2.83 -0.04 15.17
N VAL A 102 -1.54 -0.11 14.81
CA VAL A 102 -0.98 0.51 13.61
C VAL A 102 -0.96 -0.48 12.45
N ILE A 103 -0.58 -1.73 12.73
CA ILE A 103 -0.42 -2.76 11.71
C ILE A 103 -0.92 -4.11 12.22
N VAL A 104 -1.63 -4.82 11.35
CA VAL A 104 -2.09 -6.18 11.58
C VAL A 104 -1.76 -7.07 10.38
N SER A 105 -1.37 -8.30 10.64
CA SER A 105 -1.30 -9.38 9.66
C SER A 105 -2.36 -10.41 10.02
N LEU A 106 -3.17 -10.82 9.04
CA LEU A 106 -4.31 -11.70 9.26
C LEU A 106 -4.45 -12.72 8.13
N ARG A 107 -5.24 -13.76 8.39
CA ARG A 107 -5.64 -14.78 7.41
C ARG A 107 -7.12 -14.59 7.09
N PHE A 108 -7.50 -14.70 5.83
CA PHE A 108 -8.90 -14.60 5.42
C PHE A 108 -9.17 -15.33 4.11
N LYS A 109 -10.45 -15.53 3.81
CA LYS A 109 -10.92 -15.88 2.47
C LYS A 109 -11.70 -14.72 1.86
N TRP A 110 -11.62 -14.56 0.55
CA TRP A 110 -12.48 -13.68 -0.24
C TRP A 110 -12.95 -14.47 -1.46
N GLN A 111 -14.26 -14.55 -1.67
CA GLN A 111 -14.86 -15.37 -2.75
C GLN A 111 -14.30 -16.80 -2.78
N ARG A 112 -14.21 -17.43 -1.60
CA ARG A 112 -13.69 -18.79 -1.35
C ARG A 112 -12.18 -18.98 -1.58
N LEU A 113 -11.48 -17.99 -2.12
CA LEU A 113 -10.03 -18.01 -2.31
C LEU A 113 -9.32 -17.65 -1.00
N LEU A 114 -8.28 -18.41 -0.67
CA LEU A 114 -7.52 -18.19 0.57
C LEU A 114 -6.46 -17.11 0.37
N LYS A 115 -6.37 -16.16 1.31
CA LYS A 115 -5.17 -15.37 1.56
C LYS A 115 -4.48 -15.88 2.83
N ARG A 116 -3.31 -16.51 2.68
CA ARG A 116 -2.59 -17.12 3.82
C ARG A 116 -2.14 -16.09 4.85
N VAL A 117 -1.67 -14.95 4.35
CA VAL A 117 -1.20 -13.79 5.11
C VAL A 117 -1.52 -12.52 4.32
N GLY A 118 -2.32 -11.63 4.90
CA GLY A 118 -2.52 -10.26 4.44
C GLY A 118 -2.18 -9.29 5.55
N SER A 119 -1.29 -8.36 5.26
CA SER A 119 -0.85 -7.33 6.19
C SER A 119 -1.42 -5.98 5.79
N PHE A 120 -1.90 -5.24 6.77
CA PHE A 120 -2.64 -3.99 6.63
C PHE A 120 -2.15 -2.98 7.65
N MET A 121 -1.94 -1.73 7.23
CA MET A 121 -1.92 -0.63 8.19
C MET A 121 -3.37 -0.29 8.54
N ILE A 122 -3.70 -0.17 9.82
CA ILE A 122 -5.07 0.08 10.30
C ILE A 122 -5.22 1.56 10.62
N GLY A 123 -6.39 2.14 10.31
CA GLY A 123 -6.68 3.54 10.60
C GLY A 123 -6.05 4.55 9.64
N THR A 124 -5.22 4.10 8.69
CA THR A 124 -4.61 4.95 7.66
C THR A 124 -5.59 5.30 6.55
N SER A 125 -5.39 6.42 5.86
CA SER A 125 -6.15 6.72 4.65
C SER A 125 -5.51 6.09 3.39
N PRO A 126 -6.28 5.76 2.34
CA PRO A 126 -5.71 5.24 1.09
C PRO A 126 -4.66 6.16 0.48
N GLU A 127 -4.84 7.49 0.58
CA GLU A 127 -3.85 8.46 0.10
C GLU A 127 -2.55 8.44 0.90
N PHE A 128 -2.61 8.22 2.22
CA PHE A 128 -1.41 8.03 3.04
C PHE A 128 -0.62 6.80 2.61
N GLU A 129 -1.31 5.66 2.46
CA GLU A 129 -0.68 4.41 2.04
C GLU A 129 -0.07 4.54 0.63
N MET A 130 -0.82 5.11 -0.32
CA MET A 130 -0.34 5.30 -1.70
C MET A 130 0.89 6.21 -1.74
N ALA A 131 0.90 7.30 -0.97
CA ALA A 131 2.05 8.20 -0.87
C ALA A 131 3.27 7.50 -0.26
N LEU A 132 3.09 6.79 0.86
CA LEU A 132 4.16 6.05 1.53
C LEU A 132 4.75 4.95 0.65
N TYR A 133 3.89 4.15 0.01
CA TYR A 133 4.32 3.09 -0.91
C TYR A 133 5.06 3.67 -2.12
N THR A 134 4.62 4.80 -2.67
CA THR A 134 5.33 5.50 -3.76
C THR A 134 6.72 5.94 -3.31
N LEU A 135 6.83 6.60 -2.15
CA LEU A 135 8.10 7.07 -1.62
C LEU A 135 9.07 5.91 -1.39
N CYS A 136 8.61 4.84 -0.74
CA CYS A 136 9.41 3.64 -0.50
C CYS A 136 9.83 2.93 -1.78
N PHE A 137 8.95 2.88 -2.79
CA PHE A 137 9.27 2.31 -4.09
C PHE A 137 10.37 3.10 -4.80
N LEU A 138 10.27 4.43 -4.82
CA LEU A 138 11.27 5.29 -5.45
C LEU A 138 12.60 5.27 -4.72
N ALA A 139 12.58 5.21 -3.38
CA ALA A 139 13.78 5.26 -2.57
C ALA A 139 14.48 3.90 -2.42
N ARG A 140 13.72 2.79 -2.25
CA ARG A 140 14.22 1.49 -1.77
C ARG A 140 13.42 0.28 -2.27
N ARG A 141 13.01 0.25 -3.55
CA ARG A 141 12.37 -0.95 -4.13
C ARG A 141 13.31 -2.16 -4.21
N GLY A 142 12.73 -3.36 -4.26
CA GLY A 142 13.44 -4.62 -4.44
C GLY A 142 13.86 -5.27 -3.13
N ARG A 143 15.16 -5.55 -2.97
CA ARG A 143 15.69 -6.25 -1.79
C ARG A 143 15.97 -5.34 -0.59
N GLU A 144 15.96 -4.03 -0.82
CA GLU A 144 16.16 -3.05 0.24
C GLU A 144 14.89 -2.89 1.07
N LYS A 145 15.05 -2.74 2.39
CA LYS A 145 13.93 -2.53 3.30
C LYS A 145 13.70 -1.04 3.46
N CYS A 146 12.51 -0.56 3.06
CA CYS A 146 12.02 0.75 3.48
C CYS A 146 11.37 0.60 4.86
N THR A 147 12.08 1.02 5.91
CA THR A 147 11.54 0.96 7.29
C THR A 147 11.14 2.36 7.70
N VAL A 148 9.92 2.51 8.18
CA VAL A 148 9.37 3.77 8.71
C VAL A 148 8.85 3.54 10.12
N GLU A 149 8.80 4.61 10.91
CA GLU A 149 8.16 4.59 12.23
C GLU A 149 6.81 5.30 12.13
N ILE A 150 5.74 4.64 12.58
CA ILE A 150 4.38 5.16 12.61
C ILE A 150 3.83 4.90 14.02
N ASP A 151 3.47 5.97 14.74
CA ASP A 151 3.00 5.91 16.14
C ASP A 151 3.91 5.06 17.06
N GLY A 152 5.22 5.24 16.90
CA GLY A 152 6.25 4.51 17.64
C GLY A 152 6.46 3.06 17.17
N CYS A 153 5.63 2.54 16.26
CA CYS A 153 5.76 1.20 15.69
C CYS A 153 6.66 1.23 14.45
N LEU A 154 7.66 0.34 14.40
CA LEU A 154 8.41 0.12 13.17
C LEU A 154 7.56 -0.67 12.17
N VAL A 155 7.39 -0.12 10.98
CA VAL A 155 6.69 -0.73 9.85
C VAL A 155 7.67 -0.87 8.69
N ILE A 156 7.75 -2.07 8.11
CA ILE A 156 8.59 -2.35 6.95
C ILE A 156 7.72 -2.36 5.71
N ILE A 157 7.92 -1.40 4.81
CA ILE A 157 7.28 -1.35 3.51
C ILE A 157 8.12 -2.17 2.53
N THR A 158 7.51 -3.23 1.99
CA THR A 158 8.11 -4.05 0.93
C THR A 158 7.48 -3.66 -0.40
N SER A 159 8.30 -3.31 -1.38
CA SER A 159 7.81 -3.01 -2.73
C SER A 159 8.70 -3.62 -3.79
N TYR A 160 8.10 -4.25 -4.80
CA TYR A 160 8.80 -4.79 -5.96
C TYR A 160 8.34 -4.09 -7.23
N ASP A 161 9.25 -3.98 -8.19
CA ASP A 161 8.98 -3.49 -9.53
C ASP A 161 8.45 -4.58 -10.45
N MET A 162 7.79 -4.13 -11.50
CA MET A 162 7.51 -4.91 -12.69
C MET A 162 8.02 -4.11 -13.88
N VAL A 163 8.89 -4.72 -14.69
CA VAL A 163 9.46 -4.09 -15.88
C VAL A 163 8.83 -4.72 -17.11
N GLN A 164 8.20 -3.90 -17.95
CA GLN A 164 7.57 -4.34 -19.19
C GLN A 164 7.78 -3.27 -20.26
N ASP A 165 8.21 -3.69 -21.46
CA ASP A 165 8.43 -2.80 -22.60
C ASP A 165 9.36 -1.61 -22.32
N GLY A 166 10.35 -1.82 -21.44
CA GLY A 166 11.30 -0.78 -21.02
C GLY A 166 10.78 0.19 -19.96
N GLU A 167 9.51 0.08 -19.57
CA GLU A 167 8.87 0.89 -18.55
C GLU A 167 8.85 0.18 -17.19
N ILE A 168 8.83 0.96 -16.10
CA ILE A 168 8.86 0.44 -14.73
C ILE A 168 7.55 0.77 -14.00
N TYR A 169 6.89 -0.27 -13.52
CA TYR A 169 5.65 -0.21 -12.76
C TYR A 169 5.84 -0.69 -11.32
N ILE A 170 4.91 -0.34 -10.42
CA ILE A 170 4.85 -0.94 -9.09
C ILE A 170 4.25 -2.34 -9.22
N GLY A 171 5.08 -3.36 -9.14
CA GLY A 171 4.66 -4.77 -9.19
C GLY A 171 3.98 -5.25 -7.90
N THR A 172 4.27 -4.65 -6.75
CA THR A 172 3.47 -4.78 -5.52
C THR A 172 4.05 -3.82 -4.48
N ALA A 173 3.24 -3.41 -3.50
CA ALA A 173 3.69 -2.70 -2.31
C ALA A 173 2.79 -3.11 -1.14
N TYR A 174 3.39 -3.44 0.00
CA TYR A 174 2.63 -3.85 1.18
C TYR A 174 3.44 -3.70 2.47
N PRO A 175 2.77 -3.51 3.61
CA PRO A 175 3.43 -3.32 4.89
C PRO A 175 3.71 -4.66 5.57
N LYS A 176 4.71 -4.70 6.44
CA LYS A 176 5.01 -5.79 7.37
C LYS A 176 5.34 -5.22 8.73
N ALA A 177 5.02 -5.95 9.79
CA ALA A 177 5.45 -5.56 11.12
C ALA A 177 6.98 -5.55 11.19
N GLY A 178 7.54 -4.46 11.71
CA GLY A 178 8.94 -4.36 12.05
C GLY A 178 9.24 -4.99 13.41
N LYS A 179 10.45 -4.76 13.91
CA LYS A 179 10.82 -5.20 15.26
C LYS A 179 9.92 -4.51 16.29
N ILE A 180 9.56 -5.25 17.33
CA ILE A 180 8.84 -4.69 18.48
C ILE A 180 9.71 -3.60 19.12
N THR A 181 9.10 -2.46 19.38
CA THR A 181 9.69 -1.34 20.11
C THR A 181 8.89 -1.08 21.38
N ASN A 182 9.54 -0.47 22.38
CA ASN A 182 8.90 -0.13 23.66
C ASN A 182 7.98 1.09 23.57
N THR A 183 7.84 1.68 22.37
CA THR A 183 7.05 2.89 22.12
C THR A 183 5.84 2.64 21.21
N CYS A 184 5.74 1.43 20.64
CA CYS A 184 4.73 1.09 19.64
C CYS A 184 3.31 1.11 20.21
N GLY A 185 2.46 1.98 19.65
CA GLY A 185 1.05 2.12 20.05
C GLY A 185 0.86 2.85 21.38
N ASP A 186 1.93 3.37 21.99
CA ASP A 186 1.83 4.10 23.25
C ASP A 186 1.29 5.52 23.09
N PHE A 187 1.18 6.02 21.85
CA PHE A 187 0.60 7.33 21.57
C PHE A 187 -0.85 7.45 22.11
N TYR A 188 -1.64 6.38 21.98
CA TYR A 188 -3.01 6.32 22.51
C TYR A 188 -3.08 6.08 24.02
N LYS A 189 -2.01 5.55 24.64
CA LYS A 189 -1.95 5.37 26.11
C LYS A 189 -1.58 6.66 26.86
N ARG A 190 -1.06 7.66 26.16
CA ARG A 190 -0.59 8.92 26.77
C ARG A 190 -1.69 9.94 27.06
N GLY A 191 -2.95 9.64 26.74
CA GLY A 191 -4.11 10.44 27.14
C GLY A 191 -4.04 11.90 26.69
N PHE A 192 -4.62 12.19 25.52
CA PHE A 192 -5.07 13.55 25.20
C PHE A 192 -6.55 13.66 25.49
#